data_AF-A0A9X0XES2-F1
#
_entry.id   AF-A0A9X0XES2-F1
#
_cell.length_a   1.000
_cell.length_b   1.000
_cell.length_c   1.000
_cell.angle_alpha   90.00
_cell.angle_beta   90.00
_cell.angle_gamma   90.00
#
_symmetry.space_group_name_H-M   'P 1'
#
loop_
_entity.id
_entity.type
_entity.pdbx_description
1 polymer ?
#
loop_
_entity_poly.entity_id
_entity_poly.type
_entity_poly.pdbx_seq_one_letter_code
_entity_poly.pdbx_strand_id
1 'polypeptide(L)'
;MPTTPQALAHAAQQAVASNPAATATVLASGASVPVLHHPSHTPAAYLQVTADTVAHQLAHINRWAGAPARAYSLAEHSLLIEEIVTRNRGITCPRMRLAALTHHALATVLGDTPYSLRVALRHTQHGDGLWSDLDRIEQHHHRHMALALGLRHELRARAACTVLAADEIATRTAWRDLMPAHAPLPEELQAGNVRPAAWISLHTPERAAMPASAWAQAWLHTYEGLLEACLELDLTEAAQPGPQAA
;
A
#
# COMPACT_ATOMS: atom_id res chain seq x y z
N MET A 1 11.51 -37.87 -7.91
CA MET A 1 12.82 -37.30 -8.30
C MET A 1 12.92 -35.94 -7.60
N PRO A 2 13.91 -35.67 -6.74
CA PRO A 2 14.06 -34.33 -6.20
C PRO A 2 14.55 -33.41 -7.32
N THR A 3 13.71 -32.45 -7.72
CA THR A 3 14.12 -31.38 -8.63
C THR A 3 15.16 -30.52 -7.92
N THR A 4 16.34 -30.35 -8.53
CA THR A 4 17.37 -29.48 -7.98
C THR A 4 16.87 -28.02 -7.97
N PRO A 5 17.37 -27.15 -7.08
CA PRO A 5 17.03 -25.72 -7.09
C PRO A 5 17.24 -25.06 -8.47
N GLN A 6 18.25 -25.53 -9.21
CA GLN A 6 18.58 -25.06 -10.55
C GLN A 6 17.53 -25.51 -11.60
N ALA A 7 17.02 -26.73 -11.49
CA ALA A 7 15.93 -27.22 -12.34
C ALA A 7 14.61 -26.49 -12.06
N LEU A 8 14.33 -26.17 -10.78
CA LEU A 8 13.17 -25.35 -10.40
C LEU A 8 13.27 -23.93 -10.96
N ALA A 9 14.44 -23.31 -10.88
CA ALA A 9 14.67 -21.97 -11.45
C ALA A 9 14.48 -21.95 -12.97
N HIS A 10 15.03 -22.94 -13.68
CA HIS A 10 14.88 -23.06 -15.13
C HIS A 10 13.42 -23.30 -15.54
N ALA A 11 12.70 -24.17 -14.82
CA ALA A 11 11.28 -24.43 -15.06
C ALA A 11 10.43 -23.17 -14.80
N ALA A 12 10.74 -22.40 -13.75
CA ALA A 12 10.07 -21.13 -13.48
C ALA A 12 10.30 -20.13 -14.63
N GLN A 13 11.53 -19.97 -15.12
CA GLN A 13 11.85 -19.10 -16.26
C GLN A 13 11.08 -19.51 -17.53
N GLN A 14 11.01 -20.81 -17.84
CA GLN A 14 10.24 -21.33 -18.97
C GLN A 14 8.73 -21.11 -18.80
N ALA A 15 8.20 -21.27 -17.58
CA ALA A 15 6.79 -21.03 -17.27
C ALA A 15 6.42 -19.54 -17.47
N VAL A 16 7.27 -18.61 -17.01
CA VAL A 16 7.06 -17.17 -17.21
C VAL A 16 7.11 -16.80 -18.70
N ALA A 17 8.05 -17.37 -19.46
CA ALA A 17 8.18 -17.11 -20.89
C ALA A 17 7.00 -17.64 -21.72
N SER A 18 6.38 -18.76 -21.29
CA SER A 18 5.26 -19.40 -21.99
C SER A 18 3.88 -18.91 -21.54
N ASN A 19 3.76 -18.44 -20.30
CA ASN A 19 2.53 -17.92 -19.73
C ASN A 19 2.84 -16.80 -18.71
N PRO A 20 2.68 -15.51 -19.07
CA PRO A 20 2.87 -14.40 -18.14
C PRO A 20 2.01 -14.50 -16.88
N ALA A 21 0.86 -15.18 -16.95
CA ALA A 21 -0.02 -15.44 -15.80
C ALA A 21 0.62 -16.37 -14.75
N ALA A 22 1.73 -17.06 -15.07
CA ALA A 22 2.50 -17.85 -14.12
C ALA A 22 3.09 -17.00 -12.96
N THR A 23 3.13 -15.67 -13.13
CA THR A 23 3.56 -14.73 -12.07
C THR A 23 2.40 -13.94 -11.48
N ALA A 24 1.15 -14.30 -11.76
CA ALA A 24 0.02 -13.48 -11.35
C ALA A 24 -0.40 -13.75 -9.90
N THR A 25 -0.66 -12.66 -9.18
CA THR A 25 -1.37 -12.72 -7.90
C THR A 25 -2.86 -12.76 -8.17
N VAL A 26 -3.54 -13.73 -7.56
CA VAL A 26 -5.01 -13.82 -7.58
C VAL A 26 -5.57 -12.85 -6.53
N LEU A 27 -6.49 -12.01 -6.97
CA LEU A 27 -7.20 -11.06 -6.13
C LEU A 27 -8.44 -11.70 -5.50
N ALA A 28 -9.01 -11.06 -4.48
CA ALA A 28 -10.23 -11.54 -3.82
C ALA A 28 -11.45 -11.62 -4.76
N SER A 29 -11.46 -10.86 -5.86
CA SER A 29 -12.48 -10.94 -6.91
C SER A 29 -12.34 -12.17 -7.82
N GLY A 30 -11.25 -12.93 -7.71
CA GLY A 30 -10.88 -13.99 -8.65
C GLY A 30 -10.11 -13.48 -9.88
N ALA A 31 -9.98 -12.16 -10.05
CA ALA A 31 -9.11 -11.58 -11.06
C ALA A 31 -7.62 -11.89 -10.78
N SER A 32 -6.77 -11.82 -11.80
CA SER A 32 -5.35 -12.09 -11.67
C SER A 32 -4.53 -10.92 -12.20
N VAL A 33 -3.56 -10.45 -11.41
CA VAL A 33 -2.65 -9.36 -11.78
C VAL A 33 -1.23 -9.93 -11.93
N PRO A 34 -0.68 -10.00 -13.16
CA PRO A 34 0.70 -10.43 -13.38
C PRO A 34 1.69 -9.54 -12.62
N VAL A 35 2.57 -10.13 -11.80
CA VAL A 35 3.61 -9.40 -11.04
C VAL A 35 4.76 -8.95 -11.94
N LEU A 36 5.10 -9.74 -12.96
CA LEU A 36 6.11 -9.34 -13.94
C LEU A 36 5.45 -8.59 -15.10
N HIS A 37 6.02 -7.43 -15.41
CA HIS A 37 5.59 -6.62 -16.53
C HIS A 37 5.82 -7.36 -17.86
N HIS A 38 4.74 -7.53 -18.63
CA HIS A 38 4.82 -7.82 -20.07
C HIS A 38 4.13 -6.68 -20.85
N PRO A 39 4.80 -6.06 -21.84
CA PRO A 39 4.26 -4.89 -22.58
C PRO A 39 2.86 -5.08 -23.19
N SER A 40 2.45 -6.33 -23.44
CA SER A 40 1.17 -6.69 -24.07
C SER A 40 -0.01 -6.87 -23.12
N HIS A 41 0.16 -6.87 -21.79
CA HIS A 41 -0.86 -7.38 -20.86
C HIS A 41 -1.26 -6.46 -19.71
N THR A 42 -0.74 -5.23 -19.65
CA THR A 42 -0.72 -4.48 -18.38
C THR A 42 -1.93 -3.61 -18.06
N PRO A 43 -2.60 -2.86 -18.97
CA PRO A 43 -3.72 -2.01 -18.54
C PRO A 43 -4.98 -2.81 -18.16
N ALA A 44 -5.27 -3.88 -18.90
CA ALA A 44 -6.54 -4.60 -18.77
C ALA A 44 -6.68 -5.35 -17.44
N ALA A 45 -5.58 -5.86 -16.88
CA ALA A 45 -5.60 -6.59 -15.62
C ALA A 45 -6.04 -5.69 -14.44
N TYR A 46 -5.64 -4.42 -14.45
CA TYR A 46 -6.01 -3.47 -13.39
C TYR A 46 -7.41 -2.90 -13.55
N LEU A 47 -8.07 -3.08 -14.70
CA LEU A 47 -9.51 -2.77 -14.83
C LEU A 47 -10.36 -3.68 -13.95
N GLN A 48 -9.83 -4.83 -13.52
CA GLN A 48 -10.50 -5.78 -12.63
C GLN A 48 -10.17 -5.56 -11.15
N VAL A 49 -9.30 -4.58 -10.84
CA VAL A 49 -9.02 -4.16 -9.47
C VAL A 49 -10.13 -3.21 -9.02
N THR A 50 -10.90 -3.62 -8.03
CA THR A 50 -11.97 -2.80 -7.44
C THR A 50 -11.60 -2.33 -6.03
N ALA A 51 -12.26 -1.25 -5.57
CA ALA A 51 -12.11 -0.78 -4.20
C ALA A 51 -12.49 -1.86 -3.16
N ASP A 52 -13.56 -2.64 -3.41
CA ASP A 52 -13.96 -3.77 -2.58
C ASP A 52 -12.86 -4.83 -2.44
N THR A 53 -12.22 -5.16 -3.57
CA THR A 53 -11.12 -6.14 -3.61
C THR A 53 -9.94 -5.63 -2.79
N VAL A 54 -9.61 -4.34 -2.93
CA VAL A 54 -8.54 -3.69 -2.16
C VAL A 54 -8.88 -3.68 -0.67
N ALA A 55 -10.06 -3.20 -0.30
CA ALA A 55 -10.53 -3.15 1.08
C ALA A 55 -10.48 -4.54 1.74
N HIS A 56 -11.01 -5.56 1.06
CA HIS A 56 -11.00 -6.92 1.53
C HIS A 56 -9.57 -7.43 1.77
N GLN A 57 -8.70 -7.37 0.77
CA GLN A 57 -7.35 -7.93 0.91
C GLN A 57 -6.51 -7.16 1.92
N LEU A 58 -6.56 -5.83 1.93
CA LEU A 58 -5.84 -5.03 2.94
C LEU A 58 -6.30 -5.33 4.36
N ALA A 59 -7.57 -5.67 4.57
CA ALA A 59 -8.08 -6.05 5.88
C ALA A 59 -7.60 -7.42 6.36
N HIS A 60 -7.12 -8.28 5.45
CA HIS A 60 -6.60 -9.62 5.76
C HIS A 60 -5.07 -9.69 5.77
N ILE A 61 -4.39 -8.76 5.10
CA ILE A 61 -2.92 -8.66 5.12
C ILE A 61 -2.50 -7.98 6.43
N ASN A 62 -1.89 -8.75 7.32
CA ASN A 62 -1.38 -8.26 8.61
C ASN A 62 0.08 -7.83 8.49
N ARG A 63 0.42 -6.74 9.17
CA ARG A 63 1.79 -6.21 9.19
C ARG A 63 2.75 -7.11 9.96
N TRP A 64 4.02 -7.01 9.60
CA TRP A 64 5.14 -7.67 10.30
C TRP A 64 4.95 -9.18 10.48
N ALA A 65 4.41 -9.83 9.45
CA ALA A 65 4.14 -11.28 9.44
C ALA A 65 3.34 -11.77 10.67
N GLY A 66 2.46 -10.92 11.23
CA GLY A 66 1.62 -11.27 12.36
C GLY A 66 2.30 -11.23 13.73
N ALA A 67 3.49 -10.64 13.85
CA ALA A 67 4.16 -10.40 15.13
C ALA A 67 3.39 -9.52 16.15
N PRO A 68 2.54 -8.55 15.76
CA PRO A 68 1.82 -7.72 16.72
C PRO A 68 0.93 -8.53 17.67
N ALA A 69 0.69 -8.02 18.88
CA ALA A 69 -0.09 -8.68 19.94
C ALA A 69 -1.57 -8.98 19.58
N ARG A 70 -2.05 -8.42 18.47
CA ARG A 70 -3.34 -8.72 17.82
C ARG A 70 -3.17 -8.58 16.31
N ALA A 71 -4.13 -9.07 15.54
CA ALA A 71 -4.20 -8.77 14.11
C ALA A 71 -4.15 -7.24 13.89
N TYR A 72 -3.22 -6.79 13.05
CA TYR A 72 -3.05 -5.39 12.67
C TYR A 72 -2.92 -5.33 11.15
N SER A 73 -4.05 -5.04 10.51
CA SER A 73 -4.20 -5.12 9.06
C SER A 73 -3.67 -3.87 8.36
N LEU A 74 -3.33 -4.00 7.07
CA LEU A 74 -3.01 -2.85 6.24
C LEU A 74 -4.21 -1.91 6.03
N ALA A 75 -5.44 -2.39 6.16
CA ALA A 75 -6.64 -1.54 6.15
C ALA A 75 -6.68 -0.62 7.38
N GLU A 76 -6.50 -1.17 8.59
CA GLU A 76 -6.42 -0.37 9.82
C GLU A 76 -5.24 0.61 9.75
N HIS A 77 -4.09 0.15 9.25
CA HIS A 77 -2.92 0.98 9.10
C HIS A 77 -3.15 2.13 8.13
N SER A 78 -3.75 1.88 6.96
CA SER A 78 -4.09 2.91 5.97
C SER A 78 -5.05 3.97 6.50
N LEU A 79 -6.05 3.56 7.29
CA LEU A 79 -6.97 4.48 7.96
C LEU A 79 -6.23 5.38 8.97
N LEU A 80 -5.28 4.81 9.72
CA LEU A 80 -4.45 5.60 10.64
C LEU A 80 -3.56 6.61 9.90
N ILE A 81 -2.99 6.26 8.74
CA ILE A 81 -2.21 7.18 7.92
C ILE A 81 -3.06 8.36 7.45
N GLU A 82 -4.26 8.07 6.93
CA GLU A 82 -5.22 9.09 6.51
C GLU A 82 -5.57 10.04 7.67
N GLU A 83 -5.89 9.49 8.84
CA GLU A 83 -6.22 10.26 10.03
C GLU A 83 -5.04 11.14 10.51
N ILE A 84 -3.80 10.64 10.42
CA ILE A 84 -2.59 11.42 10.72
C ILE A 84 -2.39 12.55 9.70
N VAL A 85 -2.62 12.30 8.41
CA VAL A 85 -2.55 13.33 7.37
C VAL A 85 -3.54 14.46 7.66
N THR A 86 -4.78 14.13 8.05
CA THR A 86 -5.78 15.14 8.39
C THR A 86 -5.48 15.86 9.71
N ARG A 87 -5.22 15.13 10.79
CA ARG A 87 -5.05 15.71 12.14
C ARG A 87 -3.72 16.40 12.33
N ASN A 88 -2.61 15.75 12.00
CA ASN A 88 -1.28 16.24 12.36
C ASN A 88 -0.72 17.22 11.32
N ARG A 89 -1.14 17.11 10.06
CA ARG A 89 -0.67 17.98 8.97
C ARG A 89 -1.71 19.02 8.54
N GLY A 90 -2.94 18.96 9.07
CA GLY A 90 -4.02 19.88 8.71
C GLY A 90 -4.48 19.76 7.25
N ILE A 91 -4.23 18.60 6.62
CA ILE A 91 -4.50 18.42 5.19
C ILE A 91 -5.96 18.04 5.00
N THR A 92 -6.72 18.97 4.44
CA THR A 92 -8.14 18.81 4.13
C THR A 92 -8.38 18.43 2.67
N CYS A 93 -7.38 18.56 1.80
CA CYS A 93 -7.48 18.24 0.38
C CYS A 93 -7.88 16.76 0.17
N PRO A 94 -9.06 16.47 -0.41
CA PRO A 94 -9.55 15.09 -0.59
C PRO A 94 -8.57 14.21 -1.38
N ARG A 95 -7.97 14.79 -2.42
CA ARG A 95 -6.97 14.14 -3.27
C ARG A 95 -5.74 13.65 -2.48
N MET A 96 -5.26 14.45 -1.53
CA MET A 96 -4.12 14.05 -0.70
C MET A 96 -4.50 12.99 0.33
N ARG A 97 -5.71 13.08 0.91
CA ARG A 97 -6.24 12.08 1.84
C ARG A 97 -6.49 10.75 1.15
N LEU A 98 -7.01 10.76 -0.08
CA LEU A 98 -7.18 9.57 -0.91
C LEU A 98 -5.84 8.91 -1.24
N ALA A 99 -4.81 9.71 -1.56
CA ALA A 99 -3.45 9.21 -1.75
C ALA A 99 -2.86 8.56 -0.49
N ALA A 100 -3.22 9.08 0.70
CA ALA A 100 -2.81 8.51 1.98
C ALA A 100 -3.51 7.16 2.24
N LEU A 101 -4.84 7.11 2.07
CA LEU A 101 -5.66 5.91 2.29
C LEU A 101 -5.28 4.75 1.37
N THR A 102 -4.92 5.05 0.12
CA THR A 102 -4.60 4.05 -0.91
C THR A 102 -3.10 3.76 -1.03
N HIS A 103 -2.27 4.32 -0.14
CA HIS A 103 -0.81 4.21 -0.22
C HIS A 103 -0.34 2.75 -0.29
N HIS A 104 -0.96 1.88 0.51
CA HIS A 104 -0.66 0.45 0.62
C HIS A 104 -1.44 -0.44 -0.35
N ALA A 105 -2.20 0.12 -1.29
CA ALA A 105 -3.04 -0.68 -2.20
C ALA A 105 -2.24 -1.73 -2.99
N LEU A 106 -0.97 -1.47 -3.31
CA LEU A 106 -0.09 -2.43 -3.99
C LEU A 106 0.10 -3.75 -3.23
N ALA A 107 -0.07 -3.74 -1.90
CA ALA A 107 0.04 -4.95 -1.09
C ALA A 107 -1.00 -6.02 -1.47
N THR A 108 -2.09 -5.67 -2.18
CA THR A 108 -3.01 -6.69 -2.72
C THR A 108 -2.36 -7.57 -3.78
N VAL A 109 -1.29 -7.09 -4.42
CA VAL A 109 -0.55 -7.82 -5.45
C VAL A 109 0.75 -8.39 -4.88
N LEU A 110 1.51 -7.59 -4.13
CA LEU A 110 2.85 -7.98 -3.63
C LEU A 110 2.88 -8.47 -2.18
N GLY A 111 1.79 -8.32 -1.43
CA GLY A 111 1.77 -8.52 0.03
C GLY A 111 2.42 -7.37 0.81
N ASP A 112 2.39 -7.45 2.15
CA ASP A 112 3.17 -6.56 3.02
C ASP A 112 4.64 -6.95 2.90
N THR A 113 5.43 -6.12 2.23
CA THR A 113 6.87 -6.31 2.16
C THR A 113 7.48 -5.69 3.42
N PRO A 114 7.98 -6.48 4.38
CA PRO A 114 8.56 -5.93 5.59
C PRO A 114 9.83 -5.17 5.26
N TYR A 115 10.07 -4.13 6.04
CA TYR A 115 11.25 -3.27 5.84
C TYR A 115 12.57 -4.05 5.91
N SER A 116 12.69 -5.02 6.82
CA SER A 116 13.88 -5.88 6.94
C SER A 116 14.22 -6.61 5.65
N LEU A 117 13.22 -7.07 4.89
CA LEU A 117 13.43 -7.70 3.59
C LEU A 117 13.95 -6.68 2.57
N ARG A 118 13.37 -5.47 2.52
CA ARG A 118 13.87 -4.40 1.65
C ARG A 118 15.33 -4.07 1.91
N VAL A 119 15.72 -3.95 3.19
CA VAL A 119 17.10 -3.66 3.59
C VAL A 119 18.02 -4.82 3.25
N ALA A 120 17.63 -6.07 3.54
CA ALA A 120 18.41 -7.25 3.14
C ALA A 120 18.67 -7.27 1.63
N LEU A 121 17.64 -7.04 0.81
CA LEU A 121 17.76 -6.98 -0.66
C LEU A 121 18.71 -5.86 -1.14
N ARG A 122 18.77 -4.72 -0.43
CA ARG A 122 19.74 -3.65 -0.70
C ARG A 122 21.17 -4.03 -0.29
N HIS A 123 21.35 -4.77 0.80
CA HIS A 123 22.67 -5.17 1.29
C HIS A 123 23.27 -6.37 0.56
N THR A 124 22.46 -7.28 0.03
CA THR A 124 22.93 -8.44 -0.74
C THR A 124 23.41 -8.07 -2.15
N GLN A 125 23.85 -6.82 -2.37
CA GLN A 125 24.41 -6.34 -3.63
C GLN A 125 25.75 -7.02 -3.95
N HIS A 126 25.66 -8.24 -4.47
CA HIS A 126 26.72 -8.94 -5.19
C HIS A 126 26.26 -9.19 -6.62
N GLY A 127 26.30 -8.16 -7.48
CA GLY A 127 25.90 -8.27 -8.89
C GLY A 127 24.40 -8.48 -9.11
N ASP A 128 23.89 -7.96 -10.23
CA ASP A 128 22.56 -8.25 -10.80
C ASP A 128 21.30 -7.79 -10.04
N GLY A 129 21.24 -6.53 -9.61
CA GLY A 129 20.00 -5.73 -9.81
C GLY A 129 18.69 -6.10 -9.07
N LEU A 130 18.65 -7.08 -8.17
CA LEU A 130 17.39 -7.53 -7.53
C LEU A 130 16.59 -6.42 -6.83
N TRP A 131 17.27 -5.52 -6.10
CA TRP A 131 16.64 -4.32 -5.55
C TRP A 131 16.06 -3.41 -6.65
N SER A 132 16.83 -3.17 -7.72
CA SER A 132 16.37 -2.33 -8.83
C SER A 132 15.20 -2.95 -9.61
N ASP A 133 15.07 -4.27 -9.59
CA ASP A 133 13.95 -4.98 -10.20
C ASP A 133 12.70 -4.90 -9.32
N LEU A 134 12.83 -5.07 -8.01
CA LEU A 134 11.73 -4.83 -7.08
C LEU A 134 11.22 -3.38 -7.17
N ASP A 135 12.12 -2.39 -7.19
CA ASP A 135 11.75 -0.98 -7.38
C ASP A 135 10.99 -0.75 -8.70
N ARG A 136 11.43 -1.38 -9.80
CA ARG A 136 10.77 -1.28 -11.09
C ARG A 136 9.38 -1.91 -11.08
N ILE A 137 9.23 -3.08 -10.45
CA ILE A 137 7.94 -3.75 -10.26
C ILE A 137 7.02 -2.87 -9.41
N GLU A 138 7.47 -2.39 -8.25
CA GLU A 138 6.67 -1.55 -7.37
C GLU A 138 6.22 -0.25 -8.06
N GLN A 139 7.11 0.44 -8.78
CA GLN A 139 6.77 1.66 -9.51
C GLN A 139 5.74 1.42 -10.62
N HIS A 140 5.93 0.34 -11.39
CA HIS A 140 4.99 -0.04 -12.44
C HIS A 140 3.58 -0.27 -11.86
N HIS A 141 3.49 -1.13 -10.85
CA HIS A 141 2.21 -1.52 -10.27
C HIS A 141 1.56 -0.36 -9.51
N HIS A 142 2.33 0.46 -8.79
CA HIS A 142 1.79 1.63 -8.10
C HIS A 142 1.07 2.59 -9.04
N ARG A 143 1.61 2.83 -10.25
CA ARG A 143 0.97 3.68 -11.24
C ARG A 143 -0.39 3.13 -11.67
N HIS A 144 -0.48 1.82 -11.92
CA HIS A 144 -1.73 1.21 -12.37
C HIS A 144 -2.76 1.07 -11.25
N MET A 145 -2.33 0.74 -10.02
CA MET A 145 -3.18 0.74 -8.84
C MET A 145 -3.77 2.13 -8.55
N ALA A 146 -2.96 3.18 -8.68
CA ALA A 146 -3.43 4.55 -8.51
C ALA A 146 -4.56 4.87 -9.52
N LEU A 147 -4.35 4.54 -10.81
CA LEU A 147 -5.36 4.77 -11.85
C LEU A 147 -6.66 3.98 -11.59
N ALA A 148 -6.55 2.71 -11.18
CA ALA A 148 -7.69 1.86 -10.85
C ALA A 148 -8.52 2.42 -9.67
N LEU A 149 -7.88 3.15 -8.76
CA LEU A 149 -8.49 3.76 -7.57
C LEU A 149 -8.79 5.26 -7.75
N GLY A 150 -8.89 5.74 -8.99
CA GLY A 150 -9.28 7.13 -9.30
C GLY A 150 -8.21 8.18 -9.00
N LEU A 151 -6.95 7.78 -8.74
CA LEU A 151 -5.85 8.71 -8.49
C LEU A 151 -5.07 9.01 -9.78
N ARG A 152 -4.93 10.31 -10.07
CA ARG A 152 -3.97 10.80 -11.07
C ARG A 152 -2.53 10.55 -10.59
N HIS A 153 -1.65 10.12 -11.49
CA HIS A 153 -0.28 9.75 -11.15
C HIS A 153 0.51 10.93 -10.54
N GLU A 154 0.30 12.15 -11.04
CA GLU A 154 0.98 13.37 -10.60
C GLU A 154 0.67 13.71 -9.13
N LEU A 155 -0.54 13.38 -8.70
CA LEU A 155 -0.99 13.63 -7.34
C LEU A 155 -0.25 12.74 -6.33
N ARG A 156 0.04 11.49 -6.69
CA ARG A 156 0.84 10.59 -5.85
C ARG A 156 2.24 11.14 -5.61
N ALA A 157 2.91 11.59 -6.66
CA ALA A 157 4.24 12.18 -6.55
C ALA A 157 4.24 13.42 -5.63
N ARG A 158 3.23 14.28 -5.75
CA ARG A 158 3.05 15.47 -4.89
C ARG A 158 2.74 15.12 -3.44
N ALA A 159 1.99 14.04 -3.20
CA ALA A 159 1.61 13.60 -1.86
C ALA A 159 2.69 12.74 -1.17
N ALA A 160 3.68 12.22 -1.91
CA ALA A 160 4.62 11.20 -1.44
C ALA A 160 5.29 11.56 -0.12
N CYS A 161 5.92 12.74 0.00
CA CYS A 161 6.62 13.14 1.22
C CYS A 161 5.68 13.21 2.43
N THR A 162 4.47 13.74 2.25
CA THR A 162 3.47 13.83 3.31
C THR A 162 3.00 12.45 3.75
N VAL A 163 2.67 11.59 2.79
CA VAL A 163 2.16 10.24 3.04
C VAL A 163 3.23 9.38 3.72
N LEU A 164 4.48 9.43 3.26
CA LEU A 164 5.60 8.72 3.88
C LEU A 164 5.85 9.20 5.31
N ALA A 165 5.77 10.51 5.56
CA ALA A 165 5.93 11.03 6.91
C ALA A 165 4.77 10.64 7.84
N ALA A 166 3.55 10.46 7.31
CA ALA A 166 2.41 9.96 8.07
C ALA A 166 2.50 8.44 8.32
N ASP A 167 2.95 7.68 7.32
CA ASP A 167 3.25 6.24 7.41
C ASP A 167 4.29 5.94 8.49
N GLU A 168 5.32 6.78 8.60
CA GLU A 168 6.32 6.66 9.67
C GLU A 168 5.70 6.87 11.07
N ILE A 169 4.88 7.90 11.24
CA ILE A 169 4.17 8.14 12.52
C ILE A 169 3.23 6.97 12.83
N ALA A 170 2.46 6.50 11.86
CA ALA A 170 1.56 5.36 12.01
C ALA A 170 2.31 4.09 12.39
N THR A 171 3.44 3.83 11.74
CA THR A 171 4.34 2.69 11.98
C THR A 171 4.92 2.75 13.39
N ARG A 172 5.43 3.90 13.84
CA ARG A 172 5.92 4.08 15.21
C ARG A 172 4.81 3.93 16.26
N THR A 173 3.59 4.37 15.93
CA THR A 173 2.41 4.22 16.80
C THR A 173 2.05 2.75 16.99
N ALA A 174 1.98 1.99 15.90
CA ALA A 174 1.73 0.56 15.97
C ALA A 174 2.87 -0.21 16.62
N TRP A 175 4.13 0.19 16.42
CA TRP A 175 5.25 -0.41 17.12
C TRP A 175 5.14 -0.21 18.64
N ARG A 176 4.88 1.02 19.09
CA ARG A 176 4.70 1.36 20.51
C ARG A 176 3.60 0.53 21.17
N ASP A 177 2.46 0.36 20.49
CA ASP A 177 1.26 -0.20 21.11
C ASP A 177 1.13 -1.72 20.95
N LEU A 178 1.66 -2.29 19.87
CA LEU A 178 1.32 -3.65 19.48
C LEU A 178 2.52 -4.60 19.39
N MET A 179 3.75 -4.09 19.24
CA MET A 179 4.91 -4.98 19.17
C MET A 179 5.32 -5.47 20.57
N PRO A 180 5.99 -6.63 20.68
CA PRO A 180 6.52 -7.10 21.95
C PRO A 180 7.37 -6.03 22.63
N ALA A 181 7.18 -5.81 23.93
CA ALA A 181 7.84 -4.71 24.66
C ALA A 181 9.38 -4.73 24.62
N HIS A 182 9.98 -5.91 24.39
CA HIS A 182 11.43 -6.09 24.27
C HIS A 182 11.94 -5.94 22.83
N ALA A 183 11.06 -5.84 21.83
CA ALA A 183 11.44 -5.70 20.44
C ALA A 183 11.95 -4.26 20.20
N PRO A 184 13.23 -4.08 19.84
CA PRO A 184 13.74 -2.75 19.54
C PRO A 184 13.02 -2.20 18.31
N LEU A 185 12.73 -0.91 18.31
CA LEU A 185 12.29 -0.22 17.10
C LEU A 185 13.35 -0.44 16.00
N PRO A 186 13.00 -0.72 14.73
CA PRO A 186 13.98 -0.86 13.65
C PRO A 186 14.91 0.36 13.59
N GLU A 187 16.21 0.14 13.38
CA GLU A 187 17.27 1.16 13.49
C GLU A 187 16.97 2.43 12.69
N GLU A 188 16.36 2.28 11.53
CA GLU A 188 16.07 3.36 10.59
C GLU A 188 14.85 4.18 11.02
N LEU A 189 14.00 3.60 11.87
CA LEU A 189 12.97 4.30 12.61
C LEU A 189 13.48 4.80 13.96
N GLN A 190 14.70 4.50 14.39
CA GLN A 190 15.28 5.12 15.59
C GLN A 190 15.82 6.52 15.28
N ALA A 191 16.28 6.74 14.04
CA ALA A 191 16.73 8.04 13.58
C ALA A 191 15.61 9.09 13.53
N GLY A 192 15.97 10.36 13.73
CA GLY A 192 15.03 11.49 13.65
C GLY A 192 14.19 11.72 14.91
N ASN A 193 13.43 12.83 14.92
CA ASN A 193 12.59 13.24 16.06
C ASN A 193 11.10 12.97 15.80
N VAL A 194 10.78 11.95 15.00
CA VAL A 194 9.39 11.58 14.69
C VAL A 194 8.83 10.78 15.87
N ARG A 195 7.71 11.25 16.42
CA ARG A 195 7.07 10.60 17.58
C ARG A 195 5.82 9.82 17.14
N PRO A 196 5.51 8.70 17.82
CA PRO A 196 4.19 8.08 17.75
C PRO A 196 3.05 9.09 17.96
N ALA A 197 1.89 8.83 17.35
CA ALA A 197 0.69 9.61 17.60
C ALA A 197 0.26 9.47 19.07
N ALA A 198 0.27 10.58 19.82
CA ALA A 198 -0.06 10.57 21.25
C ALA A 198 -1.56 10.48 21.54
N TRP A 199 -2.41 10.76 20.54
CA TRP A 199 -3.86 10.88 20.68
C TRP A 199 -4.62 9.56 20.50
N ILE A 200 -3.92 8.46 20.21
CA ILE A 200 -4.52 7.14 19.96
C ILE A 200 -3.71 6.04 20.63
N SER A 201 -4.41 5.04 21.16
CA SER A 201 -3.86 3.73 21.47
C SER A 201 -4.46 2.70 20.52
N LEU A 202 -3.62 1.86 19.94
CA LEU A 202 -4.06 0.76 19.09
C LEU A 202 -4.33 -0.51 19.91
N HIS A 203 -3.96 -0.56 21.18
CA HIS A 203 -4.14 -1.71 22.06
C HIS A 203 -5.48 -1.65 22.85
N THR A 204 -6.52 -1.10 22.24
CA THR A 204 -7.86 -1.00 22.85
C THR A 204 -8.67 -2.29 22.58
N PRO A 205 -9.48 -2.79 23.54
CA PRO A 205 -10.34 -3.95 23.33
C PRO A 205 -11.25 -3.85 22.11
N GLU A 206 -11.76 -2.65 21.80
CA GLU A 206 -12.67 -2.39 20.69
C GLU A 206 -11.99 -2.67 19.33
N ARG A 207 -10.77 -2.15 19.15
CA ARG A 207 -9.95 -2.43 17.96
C ARG A 207 -9.52 -3.88 17.87
N ALA A 208 -9.21 -4.51 19.00
CA ALA A 208 -8.83 -5.92 19.05
C ALA A 208 -9.99 -6.85 18.67
N ALA A 209 -11.23 -6.48 19.01
CA ALA A 209 -12.42 -7.24 18.68
C ALA A 209 -12.94 -6.99 17.25
N MET A 210 -12.44 -5.96 16.56
CA MET A 210 -12.93 -5.57 15.23
C MET A 210 -12.51 -6.60 14.17
N PRO A 211 -13.48 -7.28 13.50
CA PRO A 211 -13.16 -8.29 12.50
C PRO A 211 -12.62 -7.66 11.21
N ALA A 212 -11.92 -8.45 10.39
CA ALA A 212 -11.40 -8.00 9.10
C ALA A 212 -12.49 -7.40 8.19
N SER A 213 -13.70 -7.97 8.18
CA SER A 213 -14.83 -7.41 7.41
C SER A 213 -15.20 -5.99 7.84
N ALA A 214 -15.11 -5.67 9.14
CA ALA A 214 -15.38 -4.33 9.64
C ALA A 214 -14.25 -3.35 9.26
N TRP A 215 -12.99 -3.80 9.27
CA TRP A 215 -11.86 -2.99 8.77
C TRP A 215 -11.97 -2.70 7.28
N ALA A 216 -12.35 -3.71 6.48
CA ALA A 216 -12.63 -3.53 5.06
C ALA A 216 -13.75 -2.52 4.83
N GLN A 217 -14.86 -2.63 5.56
CA GLN A 217 -15.98 -1.68 5.45
C GLN A 217 -15.58 -0.26 5.84
N ALA A 218 -14.81 -0.08 6.91
CA ALA A 218 -14.33 1.24 7.33
C ALA A 218 -13.40 1.87 6.28
N TRP A 219 -12.52 1.07 5.69
CA TRP A 219 -11.65 1.52 4.59
C TRP A 219 -12.48 1.91 3.36
N LEU A 220 -13.43 1.08 2.95
CA LEU A 220 -14.28 1.32 1.78
C LEU A 220 -15.14 2.57 1.96
N HIS A 221 -15.78 2.74 3.12
CA HIS A 221 -16.56 3.92 3.44
C HIS A 221 -15.72 5.21 3.35
N THR A 222 -14.49 5.17 3.88
CA THR A 222 -13.57 6.31 3.81
C THR A 222 -13.14 6.58 2.37
N TYR A 223 -12.90 5.53 1.58
CA TYR A 223 -12.54 5.63 0.17
C TYR A 223 -13.66 6.28 -0.65
N GLU A 224 -14.89 5.80 -0.51
CA GLU A 224 -16.05 6.31 -1.24
C GLU A 224 -16.29 7.80 -0.97
N GLY A 225 -16.29 8.20 0.30
CA GLY A 225 -16.46 9.61 0.68
C GLY A 225 -15.31 10.51 0.18
N LEU A 226 -14.07 10.01 0.18
CA LEU A 226 -12.93 10.74 -0.37
C LEU A 226 -12.98 10.83 -1.89
N LEU A 227 -13.43 9.78 -2.57
CA LEU A 227 -13.58 9.76 -4.02
C LEU A 227 -14.66 10.74 -4.47
N GLU A 228 -15.82 10.74 -3.81
CA GLU A 228 -16.89 11.70 -4.05
C GLU A 228 -16.39 13.14 -3.87
N ALA A 229 -15.72 13.44 -2.76
CA ALA A 229 -15.14 14.76 -2.51
C ALA A 229 -14.05 15.14 -3.53
N CYS A 230 -13.32 14.17 -4.11
CA CYS A 230 -12.39 14.43 -5.21
C CYS A 230 -13.13 14.84 -6.49
N LEU A 231 -14.22 14.14 -6.82
CA LEU A 231 -15.03 14.43 -8.00
C LEU A 231 -15.71 15.80 -7.90
N GLU A 232 -16.24 16.15 -6.73
CA GLU A 232 -16.80 17.48 -6.46
C GLU A 232 -15.76 18.60 -6.63
N LEU A 233 -14.53 18.36 -6.14
CA LEU A 233 -13.42 19.29 -6.30
C LEU A 233 -13.03 19.45 -7.78
N ASP A 234 -12.97 18.35 -8.54
CA ASP A 234 -12.69 18.39 -9.98
C ASP A 234 -13.78 19.17 -10.75
N LEU A 235 -15.06 18.98 -10.42
CA LEU A 235 -16.18 19.72 -11.02
C LEU A 235 -16.12 21.22 -10.70
N THR A 236 -15.78 21.56 -9.46
CA THR A 236 -15.66 22.95 -9.00
C THR A 236 -14.50 23.66 -9.71
N GLU A 237 -13.35 23.00 -9.84
CA GLU A 237 -12.19 23.53 -10.58
C GLU A 237 -12.49 23.70 -12.08
N ALA A 238 -13.22 22.77 -12.69
CA ALA A 238 -13.62 22.85 -14.11
C ALA A 238 -14.63 23.98 -14.40
N ALA A 239 -15.44 24.35 -13.41
CA ALA A 239 -16.43 25.43 -13.54
C ALA A 239 -15.83 26.84 -13.40
N GLN A 240 -14.57 26.98 -12.96
CA GLN A 240 -13.92 28.27 -12.86
C GLN A 240 -13.53 28.78 -14.27
N PRO A 241 -13.94 30.01 -14.66
CA PRO A 241 -13.53 30.55 -15.95
C PRO A 241 -12.00 30.64 -15.98
N GLY A 242 -11.40 30.09 -17.04
CA GLY A 242 -9.95 30.16 -17.26
C GLY A 242 -9.45 31.61 -17.20
N PRO A 243 -8.17 31.84 -16.86
CA PRO A 243 -7.65 33.20 -16.72
C PRO A 243 -7.97 33.99 -17.99
N GLN A 244 -8.73 35.09 -17.82
CA GLN A 244 -8.95 36.05 -18.89
C GLN A 244 -7.57 36.51 -19.35
N ALA A 245 -7.20 36.15 -20.57
CA ALA A 245 -6.01 36.67 -21.21
C ALA A 245 -6.20 38.19 -21.32
N ALA A 246 -5.52 38.92 -20.44
CA ALA A 246 -5.39 40.37 -20.48
C ALA A 246 -4.28 40.77 -21.46
#